data_AF-W8B9I2-F1
#
_entry.id   AF-W8B9I2-F1
#
_cell.length_a   1.000
_cell.length_b   1.000
_cell.length_c   1.000
_cell.angle_alpha   90.00
_cell.angle_beta   90.00
_cell.angle_gamma   90.00
#
_symmetry.space_group_name_H-M   'P 1'
#
loop_
_entity.id
_entity.type
_entity.pdbx_description
1 polymer ?
#
loop_
_entity_poly.entity_id
_entity_poly.type
_entity_poly.pdbx_seq_one_letter_code
_entity_poly.pdbx_strand_id
1 'polypeptide(L)'
;MSASIIANLCIHILTWNVGTHQPDDISMTDVLSLNGTTACPNQQLPDIYVVALQEVSIHAKNQFLNIFHDDPWTFKIGAHLTPYDYIKVGTEQMQGILIMMFAQPKHEPHMKDVEVQSTRTGLGGLWGNKGAVSIRMSLYGTGVTFVGAHLAAHDDKLSERIEDYNQIVNNHHYKTPKYRSIFDHDYVFWFGDLNFRLTGTDSAWDIRNLVEQAKLEELIERDQLSLARTTGNAFALLTEELPTFAPTFKFHEGTSEYNLKRRPAWCDRILYRVQVNRYPDITLNITQLSYKSHPDYTLSDHKPVSAEFLYKIEAQSQTDEELYELTHGGSSTETPLASVTILFVTALLIFY
;
A
#
# COMPACT_ATOMS: atom_id res chain seq x y z
N MET A 1 -13.68 -3.60 -33.63
CA MET A 1 -14.66 -3.22 -32.59
C MET A 1 -13.90 -2.47 -31.51
N SER A 2 -14.40 -1.33 -31.02
CA SER A 2 -13.73 -0.56 -29.96
C SER A 2 -13.94 -1.24 -28.61
N ALA A 3 -12.90 -1.31 -27.78
CA ALA A 3 -13.03 -1.78 -26.41
C ALA A 3 -14.00 -0.88 -25.62
N SER A 4 -14.85 -1.49 -24.77
CA SER A 4 -15.69 -0.78 -23.81
C SER A 4 -14.92 -0.60 -22.49
N ILE A 5 -15.02 0.58 -21.89
CA ILE A 5 -14.38 0.88 -20.59
C ILE A 5 -15.39 0.53 -19.49
N ILE A 6 -15.08 -0.48 -18.69
CA ILE A 6 -15.90 -0.89 -17.54
C ILE A 6 -15.60 0.02 -16.34
N ALA A 7 -14.31 0.23 -16.08
CA ALA A 7 -13.84 1.08 -15.00
C ALA A 7 -12.62 1.87 -15.49
N ASN A 8 -12.59 3.14 -15.13
CA ASN A 8 -11.44 4.02 -15.31
C ASN A 8 -11.48 5.04 -14.17
N LEU A 9 -10.81 4.71 -13.06
CA LEU A 9 -10.88 5.46 -11.82
C LEU A 9 -9.48 5.67 -11.25
N CYS A 10 -9.26 6.80 -10.60
CA CYS A 10 -7.99 7.17 -10.01
C CYS A 10 -7.96 6.80 -8.52
N ILE A 11 -6.92 6.11 -8.07
CA ILE A 11 -6.74 5.69 -6.68
C ILE A 11 -5.53 6.42 -6.10
N HIS A 12 -5.71 7.10 -4.99
CA HIS A 12 -4.64 7.70 -4.21
C HIS A 12 -4.29 6.81 -3.02
N ILE A 13 -3.02 6.43 -2.91
CA ILE A 13 -2.47 5.64 -1.82
C ILE A 13 -1.50 6.50 -1.04
N LEU A 14 -1.64 6.52 0.29
CA LEU A 14 -0.76 7.22 1.21
C LEU A 14 -0.25 6.25 2.27
N THR A 15 1.05 6.28 2.53
CA THR A 15 1.67 5.64 3.70
C THR A 15 2.41 6.66 4.55
N TRP A 16 2.28 6.56 5.88
CA TRP A 16 3.03 7.39 6.80
C TRP A 16 3.21 6.75 8.18
N ASN A 17 4.46 6.55 8.60
CA ASN A 17 4.76 6.28 10.00
C ASN A 17 4.64 7.59 10.80
N VAL A 18 3.65 7.67 11.69
CA VAL A 18 3.29 8.90 12.43
C VAL A 18 3.98 9.02 13.79
N GLY A 19 4.91 8.12 14.14
CA GLY A 19 5.75 8.24 15.33
C GLY A 19 4.98 8.40 16.65
N THR A 20 3.78 7.81 16.76
CA THR A 20 2.85 7.92 17.91
C THR A 20 2.21 9.29 18.14
N HIS A 21 2.39 10.23 17.22
CA HIS A 21 1.78 11.56 17.29
C HIS A 21 0.28 11.55 16.97
N GLN A 22 -0.41 12.58 17.46
CA GLN A 22 -1.82 12.84 17.16
C GLN A 22 -1.95 13.83 15.98
N PRO A 23 -3.07 13.81 15.24
CA PRO A 23 -3.26 14.63 14.05
C PRO A 23 -3.75 16.07 14.31
N ASP A 24 -3.78 16.53 15.56
CA ASP A 24 -4.56 17.70 15.98
C ASP A 24 -4.24 18.96 15.16
N ASP A 25 -2.95 19.29 14.97
CA ASP A 25 -2.52 20.54 14.35
C ASP A 25 -2.00 20.41 12.90
N ILE A 26 -2.12 19.23 12.28
CA ILE A 26 -1.62 19.02 10.91
C ILE A 26 -2.73 19.13 9.87
N SER A 27 -2.51 19.85 8.77
CA SER A 27 -3.43 19.81 7.62
C SER A 27 -3.17 18.56 6.78
N MET A 28 -4.22 17.91 6.30
CA MET A 28 -4.09 16.77 5.37
C MET A 28 -4.23 17.19 3.90
N THR A 29 -4.41 18.48 3.61
CA THR A 29 -4.73 18.97 2.26
C THR A 29 -3.69 18.57 1.21
N ASP A 30 -2.40 18.73 1.51
CA ASP A 30 -1.34 18.50 0.51
C ASP A 30 -1.00 17.01 0.35
N VAL A 31 -0.92 16.25 1.45
CA VAL A 31 -0.70 14.79 1.40
C VAL A 31 -1.85 14.04 0.72
N LEU A 32 -3.07 14.59 0.76
CA LEU A 32 -4.24 14.05 0.05
C LEU A 32 -4.44 14.69 -1.35
N SER A 33 -3.49 15.49 -1.84
CA SER A 33 -3.58 16.18 -3.15
C SER A 33 -4.84 17.06 -3.34
N LEU A 34 -5.46 17.56 -2.26
CA LEU A 34 -6.71 18.34 -2.30
C LEU A 34 -6.50 19.80 -2.77
N ASN A 35 -5.25 20.25 -2.86
CA ASN A 35 -4.82 21.56 -3.34
C ASN A 35 -4.55 21.61 -4.85
N GLY A 36 -5.07 20.64 -5.63
CA GLY A 36 -4.88 20.60 -7.08
C GLY A 36 -3.53 20.05 -7.53
N THR A 37 -2.78 19.39 -6.63
CA THR A 37 -1.50 18.73 -6.94
C THR A 37 -1.64 17.27 -7.37
N THR A 38 -2.88 16.84 -7.64
CA THR A 38 -3.16 15.48 -8.12
C THR A 38 -2.71 15.28 -9.57
N ALA A 39 -2.15 14.11 -9.85
CA ALA A 39 -1.79 13.63 -11.18
C ALA A 39 -2.94 12.86 -11.86
N CYS A 40 -4.09 12.71 -11.20
CA CYS A 40 -5.27 12.10 -11.80
C CYS A 40 -5.72 12.85 -13.08
N PRO A 41 -6.33 12.16 -14.06
CA PRO A 41 -6.76 12.76 -15.31
C PRO A 41 -7.63 14.01 -15.13
N ASN A 42 -7.39 15.04 -15.94
CA ASN A 42 -8.07 16.34 -15.88
C ASN A 42 -7.96 17.07 -14.53
N GLN A 43 -6.95 16.73 -13.72
CA GLN A 43 -6.77 17.26 -12.36
C GLN A 43 -8.00 17.06 -11.44
N GLN A 44 -8.81 16.04 -11.72
CA GLN A 44 -9.90 15.65 -10.85
C GLN A 44 -9.38 14.97 -9.59
N LEU A 45 -10.05 15.16 -8.46
CA LEU A 45 -9.68 14.48 -7.23
C LEU A 45 -9.76 12.94 -7.41
N PRO A 46 -8.84 12.18 -6.80
CA PRO A 46 -8.85 10.72 -6.79
C PRO A 46 -10.22 10.14 -6.44
N ASP A 47 -10.69 9.17 -7.19
CA ASP A 47 -11.97 8.50 -6.96
C ASP A 47 -11.99 7.71 -5.63
N ILE A 48 -10.84 7.16 -5.25
CA ILE A 48 -10.65 6.38 -4.01
C ILE A 48 -9.37 6.85 -3.31
N TYR A 49 -9.44 7.06 -2.00
CA TYR A 49 -8.28 7.26 -1.13
C TYR A 49 -8.09 6.04 -0.24
N VAL A 50 -6.86 5.54 -0.17
CA VAL A 50 -6.45 4.49 0.75
C VAL A 50 -5.24 4.95 1.54
N VAL A 51 -5.35 4.99 2.85
CA VAL A 51 -4.29 5.48 3.73
C VAL A 51 -3.89 4.38 4.70
N ALA A 52 -2.60 4.10 4.82
CA ALA A 52 -2.05 3.25 5.86
C ALA A 52 -1.07 4.03 6.73
N LEU A 53 -1.29 4.00 8.04
CA LEU A 53 -0.44 4.66 9.02
C LEU A 53 0.26 3.62 9.90
N GLN A 54 1.47 3.93 10.32
CA GLN A 54 2.27 3.11 11.24
C GLN A 54 2.62 3.90 12.49
N GLU A 55 2.86 3.21 13.60
CA GLU A 55 3.06 3.80 14.92
C GLU A 55 1.91 4.73 15.35
N VAL A 56 0.67 4.43 14.97
CA VAL A 56 -0.49 5.13 15.52
C VAL A 56 -0.60 4.86 17.03
N SER A 57 -0.85 5.89 17.83
CA SER A 57 -0.96 5.74 19.29
C SER A 57 -2.14 4.83 19.68
N ILE A 58 -1.85 3.76 20.42
CA ILE A 58 -2.85 2.80 20.91
C ILE A 58 -3.71 3.42 22.04
N HIS A 59 -3.17 4.43 22.74
CA HIS A 59 -3.83 5.07 23.88
C HIS A 59 -5.05 5.91 23.47
N ALA A 60 -5.15 6.31 22.20
CA ALA A 60 -6.30 7.06 21.68
C ALA A 60 -7.63 6.29 21.87
N LYS A 61 -7.60 4.95 21.87
CA LYS A 61 -8.80 4.13 22.13
C LYS A 61 -9.19 4.02 23.60
N ASN A 62 -8.27 4.30 24.54
CA ASN A 62 -8.50 4.07 25.97
C ASN A 62 -9.10 5.29 26.69
N GLN A 63 -9.26 6.44 26.03
CA GLN A 63 -9.72 7.67 26.68
C GLN A 63 -11.23 7.94 26.59
N PHE A 64 -12.01 7.19 25.80
CA PHE A 64 -13.48 7.32 25.83
C PHE A 64 -14.21 5.99 25.58
N LEU A 65 -15.15 5.68 26.46
CA LEU A 65 -16.15 4.60 26.37
C LEU A 65 -17.14 4.81 25.21
N ASN A 66 -16.66 4.99 23.97
CA ASN A 66 -17.53 5.06 22.80
C ASN A 66 -17.04 4.10 21.73
N ILE A 67 -17.78 2.99 21.62
CA ILE A 67 -17.71 1.97 20.55
C ILE A 67 -18.05 2.58 19.15
N PHE A 68 -18.24 3.90 19.06
CA PHE A 68 -18.75 4.63 17.90
C PHE A 68 -17.80 5.71 17.35
N HIS A 69 -16.61 5.94 17.94
CA HIS A 69 -15.65 6.89 17.38
C HIS A 69 -14.49 6.17 16.70
N ASP A 70 -14.24 6.57 15.45
CA ASP A 70 -13.03 6.20 14.73
C ASP A 70 -11.78 6.67 15.48
N ASP A 71 -10.62 6.11 15.13
CA ASP A 71 -9.35 6.63 15.59
C ASP A 71 -9.17 8.12 15.14
N PRO A 72 -8.41 8.94 15.91
CA PRO A 72 -8.23 10.36 15.60
C PRO A 72 -7.71 10.63 14.19
N TRP A 73 -6.82 9.79 13.66
CA TRP A 73 -6.28 9.94 12.30
C TRP A 73 -7.36 9.72 11.24
N THR A 74 -8.18 8.70 11.42
CA THR A 74 -9.31 8.37 10.56
C THR A 74 -10.33 9.50 10.56
N PHE A 75 -10.65 10.05 11.74
CA PHE A 75 -11.50 11.23 11.85
C PHE A 75 -10.89 12.45 11.13
N LYS A 76 -9.60 12.73 11.33
CA LYS A 76 -8.91 13.86 10.70
C LYS A 76 -8.95 13.78 9.18
N ILE A 77 -8.61 12.62 8.62
CA ILE A 77 -8.60 12.40 7.16
C ILE A 77 -10.04 12.50 6.63
N GLY A 78 -11.00 11.84 7.30
CA GLY A 78 -12.41 11.94 6.93
C GLY A 78 -12.93 13.37 6.93
N ALA A 79 -12.53 14.20 7.91
CA ALA A 79 -12.93 15.60 7.99
C ALA A 79 -12.37 16.46 6.82
N HIS A 80 -11.22 16.09 6.24
CA HIS A 80 -10.68 16.76 5.05
C HIS A 80 -11.34 16.29 3.76
N LEU A 81 -11.86 15.06 3.73
CA LEU A 81 -12.49 14.47 2.55
C LEU A 81 -14.01 14.71 2.49
N THR A 82 -14.67 14.90 3.63
CA THR A 82 -16.12 15.16 3.73
C THR A 82 -16.60 16.35 2.90
N PRO A 83 -15.88 17.50 2.83
CA PRO A 83 -16.27 18.63 1.97
C PRO A 83 -16.35 18.31 0.47
N TYR A 84 -15.80 17.16 0.06
CA TYR A 84 -15.79 16.68 -1.32
C TYR A 84 -16.66 15.41 -1.48
N ASP A 85 -17.61 15.20 -0.57
CA ASP A 85 -18.62 14.13 -0.58
C ASP A 85 -18.09 12.69 -0.49
N TYR A 86 -16.82 12.50 -0.09
CA TYR A 86 -16.29 11.15 0.10
C TYR A 86 -16.94 10.46 1.29
N ILE A 87 -17.22 9.17 1.12
CA ILE A 87 -17.73 8.29 2.18
C ILE A 87 -16.61 7.36 2.66
N LYS A 88 -16.60 7.05 3.96
CA LYS A 88 -15.71 6.03 4.52
C LYS A 88 -16.20 4.65 4.11
N VAL A 89 -15.33 3.88 3.45
CA VAL A 89 -15.62 2.50 3.01
C VAL A 89 -15.28 1.50 4.11
N GLY A 90 -14.15 1.69 4.80
CA GLY A 90 -13.72 0.79 5.85
C GLY A 90 -12.44 1.25 6.53
N THR A 91 -12.17 0.67 7.70
CA THR A 91 -10.93 0.87 8.44
C THR A 91 -10.60 -0.38 9.25
N GLU A 92 -9.30 -0.64 9.45
CA GLU A 92 -8.81 -1.74 10.28
C GLU A 92 -7.54 -1.30 11.02
N GLN A 93 -7.42 -1.69 12.28
CA GLN A 93 -6.27 -1.32 13.11
C GLN A 93 -5.74 -2.51 13.91
N MET A 94 -4.47 -2.82 13.69
CA MET A 94 -3.70 -3.79 14.47
C MET A 94 -2.59 -3.06 15.23
N GLN A 95 -2.79 -2.87 16.54
CA GLN A 95 -1.92 -2.05 17.38
C GLN A 95 -1.64 -0.68 16.74
N GLY A 96 -0.38 -0.36 16.43
CA GLY A 96 0.01 0.90 15.80
C GLY A 96 -0.10 0.91 14.28
N ILE A 97 -0.61 -0.15 13.64
CA ILE A 97 -0.80 -0.21 12.19
C ILE A 97 -2.28 0.01 11.89
N LEU A 98 -2.59 1.02 11.08
CA LEU A 98 -3.94 1.43 10.74
C LEU A 98 -4.08 1.50 9.23
N ILE A 99 -5.16 1.01 8.67
CA ILE A 99 -5.57 1.26 7.28
C ILE A 99 -6.99 1.82 7.25
N MET A 100 -7.25 2.71 6.31
CA MET A 100 -8.56 3.29 6.07
C MET A 100 -8.76 3.56 4.59
N MET A 101 -10.03 3.54 4.17
CA MET A 101 -10.43 3.82 2.81
C MET A 101 -11.62 4.75 2.76
N PHE A 102 -11.55 5.71 1.83
CA PHE A 102 -12.63 6.61 1.47
C PHE A 102 -12.85 6.58 -0.03
N ALA A 103 -14.10 6.72 -0.49
CA ALA A 103 -14.42 6.70 -1.92
C ALA A 103 -15.51 7.70 -2.26
N GLN A 104 -15.53 8.16 -3.51
CA GLN A 104 -16.66 8.93 -4.03
C GLN A 104 -17.93 8.04 -4.06
N PRO A 105 -19.12 8.57 -3.71
CA PRO A 105 -20.35 7.78 -3.58
C PRO A 105 -20.74 7.02 -4.85
N LYS A 106 -20.38 7.54 -6.03
CA LYS A 106 -20.66 6.92 -7.33
C LYS A 106 -20.05 5.51 -7.50
N HIS A 107 -19.04 5.15 -6.71
CA HIS A 107 -18.38 3.85 -6.76
C HIS A 107 -18.96 2.81 -5.78
N GLU A 108 -19.69 3.25 -4.76
CA GLU A 108 -20.24 2.36 -3.72
C GLU A 108 -21.06 1.19 -4.29
N PRO A 109 -21.92 1.38 -5.31
CA PRO A 109 -22.68 0.28 -5.89
C PRO A 109 -21.81 -0.84 -6.50
N HIS A 110 -20.56 -0.54 -6.83
CA HIS A 110 -19.60 -1.46 -7.46
C HIS A 110 -18.55 -2.01 -6.49
N MET A 111 -18.68 -1.70 -5.19
CA MET A 111 -17.85 -2.25 -4.12
C MET A 111 -18.62 -3.35 -3.38
N LYS A 112 -18.26 -4.61 -3.63
CA LYS A 112 -18.89 -5.78 -3.00
C LYS A 112 -17.90 -6.53 -2.11
N ASP A 113 -18.42 -7.26 -1.13
CA ASP A 113 -17.63 -8.13 -0.25
C ASP A 113 -16.43 -7.42 0.38
N VAL A 114 -16.64 -6.19 0.85
CA VAL A 114 -15.64 -5.42 1.59
C VAL A 114 -15.28 -6.18 2.86
N GLU A 115 -14.00 -6.54 2.98
CA GLU A 115 -13.48 -7.34 4.08
C GLU A 115 -12.16 -6.74 4.55
N VAL A 116 -12.00 -6.70 5.87
CA VAL A 116 -10.76 -6.30 6.53
C VAL A 116 -10.06 -7.50 7.14
N GLN A 117 -8.73 -7.48 7.17
CA GLN A 117 -7.93 -8.54 7.79
C GLN A 117 -6.62 -8.01 8.38
N SER A 118 -6.08 -8.69 9.38
CA SER A 118 -4.77 -8.41 9.96
C SER A 118 -3.93 -9.67 10.18
N THR A 119 -2.61 -9.53 10.08
CA THR A 119 -1.63 -10.58 10.39
C THR A 119 -0.53 -10.00 11.24
N ARG A 120 -0.22 -10.66 12.36
CA ARG A 120 0.86 -10.28 13.29
C ARG A 120 2.14 -11.01 12.93
N THR A 121 3.27 -10.33 13.01
CA THR A 121 4.60 -10.96 12.80
C THR A 121 5.59 -10.69 13.94
N GLY A 122 5.32 -9.69 14.80
CA GLY A 122 6.20 -9.37 15.93
C GLY A 122 6.40 -10.55 16.89
N LEU A 123 7.62 -10.74 17.39
CA LEU A 123 8.01 -11.88 18.24
C LEU A 123 7.57 -13.25 17.67
N GLY A 124 7.73 -13.45 16.34
CA GLY A 124 7.32 -14.70 15.68
C GLY A 124 5.79 -14.87 15.62
N GLY A 125 5.06 -13.77 15.44
CA GLY A 125 3.60 -13.73 15.39
C GLY A 125 2.90 -13.59 16.75
N LEU A 126 3.64 -13.57 17.87
CA LEU A 126 3.09 -13.45 19.22
C LEU A 126 2.69 -12.02 19.61
N TRP A 127 3.28 -11.01 18.96
CA TRP A 127 3.07 -9.59 19.26
C TRP A 127 2.69 -8.80 17.99
N GLY A 128 1.76 -7.86 18.12
CA GLY A 128 1.15 -7.16 16.97
C GLY A 128 1.76 -5.80 16.62
N ASN A 129 2.96 -5.46 17.09
CA ASN A 129 3.61 -4.18 16.77
C ASN A 129 4.25 -4.17 15.37
N LYS A 130 4.25 -5.32 14.70
CA LYS A 130 4.72 -5.59 13.35
C LYS A 130 3.76 -6.55 12.66
N GLY A 131 3.67 -6.44 11.34
CA GLY A 131 2.80 -7.24 10.49
C GLY A 131 2.04 -6.38 9.48
N ALA A 132 0.80 -6.75 9.18
CA ALA A 132 -0.01 -6.05 8.19
C ALA A 132 -1.50 -5.98 8.57
N VAL A 133 -2.16 -4.96 8.04
CA VAL A 133 -3.62 -4.80 7.97
C VAL A 133 -4.01 -4.65 6.51
N SER A 134 -5.22 -5.02 6.15
CA SER A 134 -5.69 -4.85 4.78
C SER A 134 -7.19 -4.57 4.68
N ILE A 135 -7.55 -3.98 3.55
CA ILE A 135 -8.93 -3.87 3.06
C ILE A 135 -8.96 -4.53 1.68
N ARG A 136 -9.90 -5.45 1.47
CA ARG A 136 -10.16 -6.06 0.16
C ARG A 136 -11.62 -5.97 -0.22
N MET A 137 -11.91 -6.05 -1.50
CA MET A 137 -13.26 -6.05 -2.06
C MET A 137 -13.28 -6.61 -3.48
N SER A 138 -14.47 -6.90 -3.98
CA SER A 138 -14.74 -6.90 -5.42
C SER A 138 -15.05 -5.45 -5.83
N LEU A 139 -14.25 -4.90 -6.73
CA LEU A 139 -14.39 -3.56 -7.28
C LEU A 139 -14.60 -3.69 -8.79
N TYR A 140 -15.78 -3.30 -9.27
CA TYR A 140 -16.19 -3.45 -10.68
C TYR A 140 -15.95 -4.89 -11.20
N GLY A 141 -16.30 -5.89 -10.38
CA GLY A 141 -16.22 -7.30 -10.75
C GLY A 141 -14.87 -7.98 -10.60
N THR A 142 -13.83 -7.22 -10.23
CA THR A 142 -12.48 -7.74 -10.04
C THR A 142 -12.06 -7.62 -8.59
N GLY A 143 -11.31 -8.60 -8.09
CA GLY A 143 -10.83 -8.60 -6.71
C GLY A 143 -9.65 -7.65 -6.54
N VAL A 144 -9.77 -6.69 -5.63
CA VAL A 144 -8.68 -5.78 -5.26
C VAL A 144 -8.37 -5.91 -3.77
N THR A 145 -7.09 -5.83 -3.42
CA THR A 145 -6.64 -5.77 -2.02
C THR A 145 -5.59 -4.69 -1.81
N PHE A 146 -5.71 -3.99 -0.68
CA PHE A 146 -4.79 -2.97 -0.21
C PHE A 146 -4.19 -3.42 1.11
N VAL A 147 -2.88 -3.61 1.16
CA VAL A 147 -2.16 -4.14 2.32
C VAL A 147 -1.25 -3.06 2.87
N GLY A 148 -1.56 -2.58 4.09
CA GLY A 148 -0.73 -1.67 4.87
C GLY A 148 0.15 -2.45 5.84
N ALA A 149 1.47 -2.33 5.75
CA ALA A 149 2.41 -3.11 6.55
C ALA A 149 3.37 -2.26 7.40
N HIS A 150 3.88 -2.87 8.48
CA HIS A 150 4.99 -2.36 9.27
C HIS A 150 5.93 -3.53 9.58
N LEU A 151 7.08 -3.57 8.91
CA LEU A 151 8.03 -4.70 9.00
C LEU A 151 9.18 -4.42 9.98
N ALA A 152 9.97 -5.44 10.31
CA ALA A 152 11.07 -5.38 11.26
C ALA A 152 12.03 -4.21 11.00
N ALA A 153 12.24 -3.39 12.04
CA ALA A 153 13.10 -2.22 11.99
C ALA A 153 14.58 -2.58 12.21
N HIS A 154 15.47 -1.60 11.98
CA HIS A 154 16.93 -1.67 12.11
C HIS A 154 17.68 -2.23 10.89
N ASP A 155 18.91 -1.74 10.69
CA ASP A 155 19.72 -1.96 9.48
C ASP A 155 20.10 -3.43 9.28
N ASP A 156 20.39 -4.13 10.37
CA ASP A 156 20.82 -5.52 10.41
C ASP A 156 19.67 -6.53 10.28
N LYS A 157 18.42 -6.07 10.17
CA LYS A 157 17.20 -6.90 10.22
C LYS A 157 16.59 -7.24 8.87
N LEU A 158 17.43 -7.36 7.83
CA LEU A 158 16.96 -7.72 6.49
C LEU A 158 16.27 -9.09 6.46
N SER A 159 16.87 -10.09 7.10
CA SER A 159 16.31 -11.45 7.15
C SER A 159 14.96 -11.47 7.85
N GLU A 160 14.81 -10.73 8.96
CA GLU A 160 13.56 -10.62 9.69
C GLU A 160 12.47 -9.88 8.88
N ARG A 161 12.82 -8.87 8.07
CA ARG A 161 11.85 -8.23 7.16
C ARG A 161 11.37 -9.17 6.06
N ILE A 162 12.26 -9.98 5.50
CA ILE A 162 11.91 -11.01 4.50
C ILE A 162 11.00 -12.05 5.15
N GLU A 163 11.30 -12.47 6.37
CA GLU A 163 10.48 -13.40 7.14
C GLU A 163 9.09 -12.80 7.47
N ASP A 164 9.01 -11.54 7.89
CA ASP A 164 7.74 -10.84 8.11
C ASP A 164 6.89 -10.85 6.82
N TYR A 165 7.48 -10.52 5.67
CA TYR A 165 6.80 -10.58 4.38
C TYR A 165 6.26 -12.00 4.09
N ASN A 166 7.09 -13.03 4.25
CA ASN A 166 6.68 -14.42 4.00
C ASN A 166 5.56 -14.86 4.95
N GLN A 167 5.63 -14.48 6.23
CA GLN A 167 4.56 -14.76 7.19
C GLN A 167 3.24 -14.08 6.82
N ILE A 168 3.28 -12.82 6.36
CA ILE A 168 2.08 -12.13 5.90
C ILE A 168 1.52 -12.85 4.66
N VAL A 169 2.35 -13.15 3.67
CA VAL A 169 1.89 -13.85 2.45
C VAL A 169 1.24 -15.19 2.77
N ASN A 170 1.82 -15.96 3.69
CA ASN A 170 1.36 -17.31 4.01
C ASN A 170 0.15 -17.36 4.94
N ASN A 171 -0.03 -16.36 5.81
CA ASN A 171 -1.03 -16.42 6.89
C ASN A 171 -2.17 -15.39 6.76
N HIS A 172 -2.05 -14.41 5.85
CA HIS A 172 -3.07 -13.36 5.68
C HIS A 172 -4.22 -13.86 4.81
N HIS A 173 -5.16 -14.57 5.45
CA HIS A 173 -6.28 -15.22 4.76
C HIS A 173 -7.61 -14.48 4.90
N TYR A 174 -8.26 -14.25 3.78
CA TYR A 174 -9.62 -13.70 3.69
C TYR A 174 -10.67 -14.82 3.71
N LYS A 175 -11.90 -14.47 4.07
CA LYS A 175 -13.07 -15.37 4.07
C LYS A 175 -13.58 -15.63 2.67
N THR A 176 -13.33 -14.72 1.73
CA THR A 176 -13.76 -14.83 0.33
C THR A 176 -13.01 -15.95 -0.39
N PRO A 177 -13.65 -17.09 -0.75
CA PRO A 177 -12.92 -18.26 -1.25
C PRO A 177 -12.14 -18.04 -2.56
N LYS A 178 -12.71 -17.28 -3.51
CA LYS A 178 -12.03 -16.91 -4.78
C LYS A 178 -10.76 -16.08 -4.55
N TYR A 179 -10.70 -15.38 -3.43
CA TYR A 179 -9.69 -14.38 -3.11
C TYR A 179 -9.13 -14.61 -1.69
N ARG A 180 -8.84 -15.87 -1.37
CA ARG A 180 -8.47 -16.29 -0.02
C ARG A 180 -7.12 -15.71 0.42
N SER A 181 -6.17 -15.56 -0.49
CA SER A 181 -4.82 -15.08 -0.23
C SER A 181 -4.60 -13.71 -0.90
N ILE A 182 -3.60 -12.96 -0.44
CA ILE A 182 -3.27 -11.63 -1.01
C ILE A 182 -3.09 -11.72 -2.53
N PHE A 183 -2.27 -12.67 -3.00
CA PHE A 183 -1.94 -12.80 -4.41
C PHE A 183 -2.98 -13.53 -5.27
N ASP A 184 -4.11 -13.96 -4.69
CA ASP A 184 -5.27 -14.44 -5.43
C ASP A 184 -6.06 -13.28 -6.07
N HIS A 185 -5.86 -12.04 -5.59
CA HIS A 185 -6.53 -10.84 -6.08
C HIS A 185 -6.01 -10.42 -7.46
N ASP A 186 -6.90 -9.78 -8.23
CA ASP A 186 -6.62 -9.27 -9.58
C ASP A 186 -5.73 -8.03 -9.51
N TYR A 187 -5.99 -7.17 -8.53
CA TYR A 187 -5.16 -6.02 -8.19
C TYR A 187 -4.67 -6.13 -6.75
N VAL A 188 -3.37 -5.97 -6.55
CA VAL A 188 -2.75 -5.96 -5.23
C VAL A 188 -1.98 -4.67 -5.08
N PHE A 189 -2.25 -3.92 -4.02
CA PHE A 189 -1.44 -2.80 -3.58
C PHE A 189 -0.84 -3.15 -2.22
N TRP A 190 0.47 -2.98 -2.08
CA TRP A 190 1.18 -3.25 -0.83
C TRP A 190 2.05 -2.05 -0.49
N PHE A 191 1.81 -1.46 0.67
CA PHE A 191 2.46 -0.22 1.08
C PHE A 191 2.63 -0.15 2.59
N GLY A 192 3.47 0.75 3.06
CA GLY A 192 3.75 0.86 4.48
C GLY A 192 5.16 1.34 4.79
N ASP A 193 5.47 1.38 6.09
CA ASP A 193 6.84 1.38 6.59
C ASP A 193 7.40 -0.05 6.49
N LEU A 194 7.93 -0.36 5.31
CA LEU A 194 8.54 -1.66 5.03
C LEU A 194 9.92 -1.79 5.65
N ASN A 195 10.47 -0.71 6.22
CA ASN A 195 11.71 -0.66 6.98
C ASN A 195 12.98 -1.18 6.25
N PHE A 196 12.94 -1.39 4.94
CA PHE A 196 14.14 -1.73 4.17
C PHE A 196 15.14 -0.57 4.20
N ARG A 197 16.43 -0.92 4.33
CA ARG A 197 17.53 0.02 4.51
C ARG A 197 18.48 -0.03 3.32
N LEU A 198 19.58 0.68 3.41
CA LEU A 198 20.67 0.58 2.44
C LEU A 198 21.65 -0.53 2.86
N THR A 199 22.10 -1.31 1.88
CA THR A 199 23.22 -2.25 2.03
C THR A 199 24.56 -1.50 2.13
N GLY A 200 25.66 -2.23 2.34
CA GLY A 200 27.00 -1.65 2.40
C GLY A 200 27.33 -0.96 3.73
N THR A 201 28.48 -0.30 3.76
CA THR A 201 29.11 0.27 4.97
C THR A 201 29.08 1.80 5.02
N ASP A 202 28.43 2.45 4.07
CA ASP A 202 28.32 3.91 4.01
C ASP A 202 27.77 4.44 5.34
N SER A 203 28.45 5.44 5.91
CA SER A 203 27.98 6.09 7.12
C SER A 203 26.73 6.93 6.81
N ALA A 204 25.99 7.33 7.86
CA ALA A 204 24.87 8.25 7.69
C ALA A 204 25.29 9.58 7.03
N TRP A 205 26.52 10.02 7.28
CA TRP A 205 27.11 11.21 6.65
C TRP A 205 27.35 11.02 5.16
N ASP A 206 27.91 9.87 4.76
CA ASP A 206 28.17 9.58 3.34
C ASP A 206 26.86 9.55 2.55
N ILE A 207 25.83 8.91 3.10
CA ILE A 207 24.50 8.85 2.48
C ILE A 207 23.88 10.25 2.37
N ARG A 208 23.91 11.05 3.46
CA ARG A 208 23.42 12.43 3.42
C ARG A 208 24.14 13.23 2.33
N ASN A 209 25.47 13.12 2.23
CA ASN A 209 26.24 13.85 1.22
C ASN A 209 25.85 13.46 -0.21
N LEU A 210 25.55 12.18 -0.46
CA LEU A 210 25.04 11.72 -1.77
C LEU A 210 23.64 12.27 -2.05
N VAL A 211 22.75 12.32 -1.04
CA VAL A 211 21.43 12.95 -1.16
C VAL A 211 21.55 14.43 -1.52
N GLU A 212 22.44 15.18 -0.86
CA GLU A 212 22.66 16.61 -1.13
C GLU A 212 23.27 16.88 -2.51
N GLN A 213 24.01 15.90 -3.05
CA GLN A 213 24.53 15.92 -4.42
C GLN A 213 23.51 15.44 -5.46
N ALA A 214 22.26 15.15 -5.06
CA ALA A 214 21.22 14.57 -5.90
C ALA A 214 21.60 13.23 -6.56
N LYS A 215 22.52 12.46 -5.95
CA LYS A 215 22.99 11.16 -6.44
C LYS A 215 22.13 10.02 -5.91
N LEU A 216 20.81 10.14 -6.10
CA LEU A 216 19.84 9.16 -5.59
C LEU A 216 19.96 7.81 -6.31
N GLU A 217 20.26 7.81 -7.61
CA GLU A 217 20.43 6.59 -8.40
C GLU A 217 21.52 5.68 -7.83
N GLU A 218 22.66 6.25 -7.43
CA GLU A 218 23.73 5.50 -6.77
C GLU A 218 23.24 4.85 -5.47
N LEU A 219 22.44 5.56 -4.67
CA LEU A 219 21.90 5.03 -3.41
C LEU A 219 20.86 3.94 -3.65
N ILE A 220 20.05 4.05 -4.70
CA ILE A 220 19.03 3.05 -5.07
C ILE A 220 19.66 1.71 -5.44
N GLU A 221 20.85 1.69 -6.07
CA GLU A 221 21.59 0.44 -6.33
C GLU A 221 21.90 -0.35 -5.04
N ARG A 222 21.94 0.34 -3.89
CA ARG A 222 22.21 -0.23 -2.57
C ARG A 222 20.94 -0.52 -1.78
N ASP A 223 19.75 -0.24 -2.30
CA ASP A 223 18.46 -0.42 -1.63
C ASP A 223 18.14 -1.90 -1.37
N GLN A 224 17.93 -2.26 -0.10
CA GLN A 224 17.66 -3.65 0.28
C GLN A 224 16.33 -4.17 -0.29
N LEU A 225 15.31 -3.31 -0.47
CA LEU A 225 14.03 -3.76 -1.07
C LEU A 225 14.23 -4.12 -2.54
N SER A 226 14.94 -3.26 -3.29
CA SER A 226 15.32 -3.53 -4.68
C SER A 226 16.12 -4.83 -4.81
N LEU A 227 17.07 -5.08 -3.91
CA LEU A 227 17.80 -6.35 -3.86
C LEU A 227 16.88 -7.54 -3.54
N ALA A 228 16.02 -7.43 -2.52
CA ALA A 228 15.12 -8.52 -2.12
C ALA A 228 14.13 -8.89 -3.24
N ARG A 229 13.66 -7.90 -4.01
CA ARG A 229 12.80 -8.09 -5.18
C ARG A 229 13.51 -8.79 -6.33
N THR A 230 14.68 -8.28 -6.71
CA THR A 230 15.44 -8.81 -7.86
C THR A 230 16.02 -10.20 -7.59
N THR A 231 16.36 -10.51 -6.34
CA THR A 231 16.83 -11.84 -5.93
C THR A 231 15.71 -12.84 -5.69
N GLY A 232 14.44 -12.42 -5.73
CA GLY A 232 13.29 -13.30 -5.53
C GLY A 232 12.93 -13.60 -4.07
N ASN A 233 13.63 -13.01 -3.09
CA ASN A 233 13.47 -13.33 -1.67
C ASN A 233 12.21 -12.70 -1.04
N ALA A 234 11.82 -11.50 -1.47
CA ALA A 234 10.59 -10.85 -1.02
C ALA A 234 10.07 -9.89 -2.08
N PHE A 235 8.76 -9.65 -2.12
CA PHE A 235 8.11 -8.69 -3.03
C PHE A 235 8.35 -8.90 -4.54
N ALA A 236 8.88 -10.05 -4.97
CA ALA A 236 9.24 -10.31 -6.37
C ALA A 236 8.04 -10.34 -7.33
N LEU A 237 6.83 -10.60 -6.82
CA LEU A 237 5.59 -10.57 -7.60
C LEU A 237 5.02 -9.16 -7.79
N LEU A 238 5.60 -8.16 -7.13
CA LEU A 238 5.12 -6.78 -7.12
C LEU A 238 6.05 -5.86 -7.92
N THR A 239 5.45 -4.88 -8.57
CA THR A 239 6.08 -3.77 -9.27
C THR A 239 6.19 -2.56 -8.35
N GLU A 240 7.25 -1.77 -8.53
CA GLU A 240 7.46 -0.49 -7.88
C GLU A 240 8.20 0.40 -8.88
N GLU A 241 7.71 1.62 -9.12
CA GLU A 241 8.52 2.68 -9.74
C GLU A 241 9.58 3.14 -8.73
N LEU A 242 10.84 3.25 -9.17
CA LEU A 242 11.92 3.63 -8.24
C LEU A 242 11.67 5.04 -7.66
N PRO A 243 11.84 5.24 -6.34
CA PRO A 243 11.72 6.56 -5.74
C PRO A 243 12.65 7.58 -6.41
N THR A 244 12.08 8.69 -6.89
CA THR A 244 12.82 9.85 -7.41
C THR A 244 13.00 10.94 -6.35
N PHE A 245 12.49 10.70 -5.14
CA PHE A 245 12.60 11.57 -3.97
C PHE A 245 13.66 11.04 -2.99
N ALA A 246 14.16 11.92 -2.12
CA ALA A 246 15.17 11.57 -1.11
C ALA A 246 14.64 10.57 -0.06
N PRO A 247 15.53 9.82 0.63
CA PRO A 247 15.15 8.93 1.73
C PRO A 247 14.18 9.54 2.74
N THR A 248 13.18 8.79 3.16
CA THR A 248 12.05 9.30 3.97
C THR A 248 12.25 9.12 5.47
N PHE A 249 13.33 8.46 5.87
CA PHE A 249 13.74 8.22 7.25
C PHE A 249 15.25 8.41 7.38
N LYS A 250 15.82 8.84 8.51
CA LYS A 250 15.21 9.32 9.76
C LYS A 250 15.47 10.81 9.91
N PHE A 251 14.46 11.59 10.25
CA PHE A 251 14.56 13.02 10.48
C PHE A 251 14.58 13.38 11.97
N HIS A 252 15.00 14.60 12.28
CA HIS A 252 14.62 15.22 13.54
C HIS A 252 13.16 15.67 13.44
N GLU A 253 12.32 15.24 14.39
CA GLU A 253 10.94 15.70 14.47
C GLU A 253 10.87 17.24 14.56
N GLY A 254 9.88 17.82 13.89
CA GLY A 254 9.73 19.26 13.72
C GLY A 254 10.62 19.87 12.63
N THR A 255 11.49 19.09 11.97
CA THR A 255 12.39 19.60 10.92
C THR A 255 12.45 18.69 9.68
N SER A 256 13.21 19.13 8.68
CA SER A 256 13.59 18.33 7.50
C SER A 256 15.10 18.02 7.48
N GLU A 257 15.74 18.04 8.65
CA GLU A 257 17.14 17.67 8.82
C GLU A 257 17.27 16.20 9.21
N TYR A 258 18.12 15.44 8.53
CA TYR A 258 18.36 14.04 8.86
C TYR A 258 18.99 13.89 10.24
N ASN A 259 18.43 12.98 11.04
CA ASN A 259 19.02 12.52 12.28
C ASN A 259 20.05 11.41 12.00
N LEU A 260 21.30 11.83 11.84
CA LEU A 260 22.42 10.96 11.45
C LEU A 260 22.83 9.91 12.50
N LYS A 261 22.08 9.75 13.61
CA LYS A 261 22.15 8.57 14.49
C LYS A 261 21.63 7.30 13.80
N ARG A 262 20.93 7.46 12.68
CA ARG A 262 20.50 6.39 11.78
C ARG A 262 20.90 6.75 10.35
N ARG A 263 21.18 5.73 9.54
CA ARG A 263 21.43 5.89 8.12
C ARG A 263 20.13 6.29 7.42
N PRO A 264 20.12 7.34 6.57
CA PRO A 264 18.94 7.64 5.77
C PRO A 264 18.53 6.47 4.89
N ALA A 265 17.23 6.18 4.80
CA ALA A 265 16.68 5.07 4.01
C ALA A 265 15.26 5.36 3.48
N TRP A 266 14.89 4.72 2.37
CA TRP A 266 13.52 4.65 1.87
C TRP A 266 12.75 3.52 2.58
N CYS A 267 12.35 3.80 3.82
CA CYS A 267 11.56 2.86 4.63
C CYS A 267 10.10 2.77 4.14
N ASP A 268 9.54 3.89 3.71
CA ASP A 268 8.14 4.07 3.35
C ASP A 268 7.94 3.84 1.85
N ARG A 269 7.21 2.78 1.46
CA ARG A 269 7.17 2.29 0.07
C ARG A 269 5.76 1.95 -0.38
N ILE A 270 5.51 2.03 -1.69
CA ILE A 270 4.24 1.66 -2.32
C ILE A 270 4.51 0.78 -3.54
N LEU A 271 4.02 -0.45 -3.51
CA LEU A 271 4.17 -1.45 -4.57
C LEU A 271 2.80 -1.91 -5.04
N TYR A 272 2.73 -2.44 -6.25
CA TYR A 272 1.48 -2.92 -6.83
C TYR A 272 1.67 -4.12 -7.76
N ARG A 273 0.59 -4.84 -8.06
CA ARG A 273 0.53 -5.89 -9.08
C ARG A 273 -0.86 -5.89 -9.70
N VAL A 274 -0.90 -6.15 -11.00
CA VAL A 274 -2.13 -6.49 -11.72
C VAL A 274 -1.97 -7.86 -12.38
N GLN A 275 -3.01 -8.70 -12.32
CA GLN A 275 -3.04 -9.95 -13.07
C GLN A 275 -3.42 -9.67 -14.53
N VAL A 276 -2.46 -9.83 -15.42
CA VAL A 276 -2.70 -9.72 -16.86
C VAL A 276 -3.28 -11.02 -17.41
N ASN A 277 -4.20 -10.92 -18.37
CA ASN A 277 -4.78 -12.04 -19.13
C ASN A 277 -5.50 -13.11 -18.29
N ARG A 278 -6.06 -12.76 -17.12
CA ARG A 278 -6.81 -13.70 -16.29
C ARG A 278 -8.18 -14.06 -16.86
N TYR A 279 -8.83 -13.09 -17.49
CA TYR A 279 -10.20 -13.18 -17.98
C TYR A 279 -10.19 -13.11 -19.51
N PRO A 280 -10.90 -14.02 -20.21
CA PRO A 280 -11.11 -13.89 -21.65
C PRO A 280 -11.75 -12.55 -21.97
N ASP A 281 -11.23 -11.86 -22.99
CA ASP A 281 -11.77 -10.60 -23.52
C ASP A 281 -11.84 -9.42 -22.54
N ILE A 282 -11.31 -9.55 -21.32
CA ILE A 282 -11.17 -8.46 -20.35
C ILE A 282 -9.70 -8.17 -20.12
N THR A 283 -9.32 -6.93 -20.36
CA THR A 283 -7.98 -6.41 -20.08
C THR A 283 -8.00 -5.65 -18.76
N LEU A 284 -7.18 -6.11 -17.83
CA LEU A 284 -6.90 -5.42 -16.58
C LEU A 284 -5.62 -4.60 -16.74
N ASN A 285 -5.67 -3.32 -16.36
CA ASN A 285 -4.52 -2.45 -16.40
C ASN A 285 -4.46 -1.52 -15.18
N ILE A 286 -3.25 -1.16 -14.79
CA ILE A 286 -2.94 -0.18 -13.75
C ILE A 286 -1.76 0.67 -14.23
N THR A 287 -1.88 1.99 -14.13
CA THR A 287 -0.79 2.91 -14.48
C THR A 287 -0.48 3.77 -13.26
N GLN A 288 0.76 3.76 -12.80
CA GLN A 288 1.19 4.68 -11.76
C GLN A 288 1.33 6.09 -12.38
N LEU A 289 0.64 7.06 -11.79
CA LEU A 289 0.58 8.45 -12.25
C LEU A 289 1.52 9.35 -11.47
N SER A 290 1.79 9.00 -10.21
CA SER A 290 2.71 9.74 -9.34
C SER A 290 3.35 8.82 -8.30
N TYR A 291 4.53 9.22 -7.82
CA TYR A 291 5.17 8.66 -6.64
C TYR A 291 5.99 9.76 -5.96
N LYS A 292 5.52 10.27 -4.82
CA LYS A 292 6.10 11.46 -4.17
C LYS A 292 6.20 11.29 -2.66
N SER A 293 7.22 11.91 -2.07
CA SER A 293 7.29 12.17 -0.63
C SER A 293 6.85 13.60 -0.31
N HIS A 294 6.44 13.82 0.93
CA HIS A 294 5.92 15.10 1.43
C HIS A 294 6.84 15.68 2.52
N PRO A 295 7.97 16.31 2.16
CA PRO A 295 9.02 16.70 3.11
C PRO A 295 8.58 17.77 4.11
N ASP A 296 7.59 18.59 3.76
CA ASP A 296 7.05 19.67 4.60
C ASP A 296 6.27 19.14 5.81
N TYR A 297 5.93 17.85 5.82
CA TYR A 297 5.32 17.18 6.95
C TYR A 297 6.43 16.75 7.91
N THR A 298 6.56 17.49 9.00
CA THR A 298 7.67 17.36 9.97
C THR A 298 7.25 16.76 11.30
N LEU A 299 5.97 16.41 11.49
CA LEU A 299 5.44 15.88 12.75
C LEU A 299 6.18 14.61 13.22
N SER A 300 6.55 13.74 12.28
CA SER A 300 7.23 12.47 12.53
C SER A 300 8.68 12.52 12.04
N ASP A 301 9.50 11.59 12.50
CA ASP A 301 10.83 11.33 11.95
C ASP A 301 10.80 10.59 10.60
N HIS A 302 9.61 10.23 10.12
CA HIS A 302 9.32 9.79 8.76
C HIS A 302 8.55 10.84 7.95
N LYS A 303 8.84 10.92 6.65
CA LYS A 303 8.08 11.73 5.69
C LYS A 303 6.98 10.89 5.03
N PRO A 304 5.73 11.40 4.93
CA PRO A 304 4.67 10.71 4.21
C PRO A 304 5.07 10.42 2.77
N VAL A 305 4.60 9.29 2.24
CA VAL A 305 4.78 8.90 0.84
C VAL A 305 3.42 8.60 0.22
N SER A 306 3.14 9.20 -0.93
CA SER A 306 1.91 8.94 -1.68
C SER A 306 2.19 8.53 -3.13
N ALA A 307 1.29 7.75 -3.70
CA ALA A 307 1.24 7.44 -5.11
C ALA A 307 -0.20 7.45 -5.61
N GLU A 308 -0.40 7.91 -6.83
CA GLU A 308 -1.70 7.87 -7.50
C GLU A 308 -1.64 6.88 -8.66
N PHE A 309 -2.72 6.14 -8.87
CA PHE A 309 -2.80 5.09 -9.89
C PHE A 309 -4.07 5.22 -10.70
N LEU A 310 -3.98 5.05 -12.01
CA LEU A 310 -5.11 4.90 -12.90
C LEU A 310 -5.49 3.42 -12.99
N TYR A 311 -6.58 3.06 -12.31
CA TYR A 311 -7.19 1.74 -12.34
C TYR A 311 -8.12 1.60 -13.54
N LYS A 312 -7.86 0.62 -14.40
CA LYS A 312 -8.59 0.48 -15.65
C LYS A 312 -8.98 -0.97 -15.93
N ILE A 313 -10.24 -1.16 -16.31
CA ILE A 313 -10.82 -2.42 -16.80
C ILE A 313 -11.45 -2.15 -18.15
N GLU A 314 -11.05 -2.91 -19.16
CA GLU A 314 -11.57 -2.82 -20.53
C GLU A 314 -12.10 -4.17 -20.98
N ALA A 315 -13.24 -4.19 -21.66
CA ALA A 315 -13.79 -5.38 -22.30
C ALA A 315 -13.77 -5.27 -23.82
N GLN A 316 -13.38 -6.35 -24.50
CA GLN A 316 -13.52 -6.51 -25.93
C GLN A 316 -14.84 -7.22 -26.20
N SER A 317 -15.80 -6.52 -26.84
CA SER A 317 -17.05 -7.11 -27.34
C SER A 317 -17.83 -7.96 -26.33
N GLN A 318 -18.26 -7.36 -25.21
CA GLN A 318 -19.23 -7.96 -24.29
C GLN A 318 -20.57 -7.24 -24.36
N THR A 319 -21.65 -7.98 -24.06
CA THR A 319 -23.00 -7.43 -23.93
C THR A 319 -23.16 -6.70 -22.59
N ASP A 320 -24.10 -5.74 -22.52
CA ASP A 320 -24.37 -4.99 -21.28
C ASP A 320 -24.78 -5.91 -20.11
N GLU A 321 -25.37 -7.06 -20.39
CA GLU A 321 -25.80 -8.06 -19.40
C GLU A 321 -24.61 -8.82 -18.81
N GLU A 322 -23.66 -9.25 -19.65
CA GLU A 322 -22.40 -9.88 -19.20
C GLU A 322 -21.57 -8.90 -18.35
N LEU A 323 -21.52 -7.63 -18.76
CA LEU A 323 -20.86 -6.57 -18.01
C LEU A 323 -21.53 -6.30 -16.65
N TYR A 324 -22.86 -6.35 -16.61
CA TYR A 324 -23.63 -6.18 -15.39
C TYR A 324 -23.40 -7.35 -14.41
N GLU A 325 -23.46 -8.58 -14.88
CA GLU A 325 -23.17 -9.78 -14.07
C GLU A 325 -21.72 -9.79 -13.58
N LEU A 326 -20.75 -9.38 -14.40
CA LEU A 326 -19.37 -9.24 -13.94
C LEU A 326 -19.25 -8.21 -12.81
N THR A 327 -19.87 -7.04 -12.96
CA THR A 327 -19.69 -5.91 -12.03
C THR A 327 -20.62 -5.95 -10.80
N HIS A 328 -21.72 -6.70 -10.84
CA HIS A 328 -22.77 -6.75 -9.81
C HIS A 328 -23.16 -8.17 -9.38
N GLY A 329 -22.82 -9.20 -10.16
CA GLY A 329 -23.04 -10.61 -9.84
C GLY A 329 -22.08 -11.06 -8.74
N GLY A 330 -22.52 -10.95 -7.49
CA GLY A 330 -21.75 -11.44 -6.35
C GLY A 330 -21.55 -12.95 -6.44
N SER A 331 -20.29 -13.41 -6.51
CA SER A 331 -19.80 -14.78 -6.24
C SER A 331 -20.75 -15.96 -6.55
N SER A 332 -21.55 -15.91 -7.61
CA SER A 332 -22.40 -17.02 -8.01
C SER A 332 -21.74 -17.77 -9.16
N THR A 333 -21.01 -18.81 -8.76
CA THR A 333 -20.70 -20.04 -9.52
C THR A 333 -20.16 -19.87 -10.93
N GLU A 334 -18.83 -19.99 -11.10
CA GLU A 334 -18.28 -20.54 -12.33
C GLU A 334 -17.23 -21.62 -12.06
N THR A 335 -17.36 -22.65 -12.89
CA THR A 335 -16.62 -23.91 -13.02
C THR A 335 -15.09 -23.78 -12.98
N PRO A 336 -14.36 -24.81 -12.51
CA PRO A 336 -12.92 -24.71 -12.31
C PRO A 336 -12.19 -24.68 -13.66
N LEU A 337 -11.58 -23.55 -13.99
CA LEU A 337 -10.56 -23.47 -15.02
C LEU A 337 -9.23 -23.99 -14.47
N ALA A 338 -8.57 -24.82 -15.27
CA ALA A 338 -7.46 -25.70 -14.89
C ALA A 338 -6.35 -25.00 -14.10
N SER A 339 -5.94 -25.63 -12.99
CA SER A 339 -4.79 -25.25 -12.19
C SER A 339 -3.53 -25.13 -13.04
N VAL A 340 -3.00 -23.92 -13.16
CA VAL A 340 -1.63 -23.70 -13.63
C VAL A 340 -0.71 -23.95 -12.44
N THR A 341 -0.12 -25.13 -12.38
CA THR A 341 0.93 -25.49 -11.43
C THR A 341 2.14 -24.59 -11.66
N ILE A 342 2.40 -23.67 -10.73
CA ILE A 342 3.67 -22.93 -10.69
C ILE A 342 4.75 -23.91 -10.23
N LEU A 343 5.61 -24.34 -11.15
CA LEU A 343 6.82 -25.09 -10.80
C LEU A 343 7.80 -24.15 -10.10
N PHE A 344 8.00 -24.35 -8.80
CA PHE A 344 9.17 -23.83 -8.11
C PHE A 344 10.41 -24.59 -8.58
N VAL A 345 11.30 -23.91 -9.31
CA VAL A 345 12.64 -24.44 -9.62
C VAL A 345 13.49 -24.27 -8.36
N THR A 346 13.61 -25.32 -7.57
CA THR A 346 14.64 -25.42 -6.52
C THR A 346 15.98 -25.70 -7.19
N ALA A 347 16.88 -24.71 -7.18
CA ALA A 347 18.28 -24.92 -7.54
C ALA A 347 18.96 -25.79 -6.45
N LEU A 348 19.24 -27.05 -6.77
CA LEU A 348 20.15 -27.88 -5.97
C LEU A 348 21.60 -27.47 -6.27
N LEU A 349 22.27 -26.90 -5.27
CA LEU A 349 23.72 -26.81 -5.21
C LEU A 349 24.28 -28.22 -4.95
N ILE A 350 24.93 -28.79 -5.95
CA ILE A 350 25.77 -29.98 -5.80
C ILE A 350 27.21 -29.48 -5.55
N PHE A 351 27.71 -29.72 -4.34
CA PHE A 351 29.14 -29.66 -4.07
C PHE A 351 29.80 -30.95 -4.59
N TYR A 352 30.88 -30.80 -5.35
CA TYR A 352 31.91 -31.82 -5.54
C TYR A 352 33.22 -31.30 -4.96
#